data_AF-A0A2N5IAJ1-F1
#
_entry.id   AF-A0A2N5IAJ1-F1
#
_cell.length_a   1.000
_cell.length_b   1.000
_cell.length_c   1.000
_cell.angle_alpha   90.00
_cell.angle_beta   90.00
_cell.angle_gamma   90.00
#
_symmetry.space_group_name_H-M   'P 1'
#
loop_
_entity.id
_entity.type
_entity.pdbx_description
1 polymer ?
#
loop_
_entity_poly.entity_id
_entity_poly.type
_entity_poly.pdbx_seq_one_letter_code
_entity_poly.pdbx_strand_id
1 'polypeptide(L)'
;MSSVKDFLKELLTSRPELHDFYDSEQYQLSEKIIEIMVKNCMTEEQTAELLNVDLNYFLRLSSGDNTIEVSEYNHVINKLQNI
;
A
#
# COMPACT_ATOMS: atom_id res chain seq x y z
N MET A 1 -19.49 0.70 16.65
CA MET A 1 -18.29 1.32 16.05
C MET A 1 -18.45 1.19 14.54
N SER A 2 -18.43 2.30 13.80
CA SER A 2 -18.34 2.24 12.33
C SER A 2 -16.99 1.62 11.98
N SER A 3 -16.99 0.56 11.17
CA SER A 3 -15.74 -0.08 10.75
C SER A 3 -15.06 0.78 9.68
N VAL A 4 -13.73 0.66 9.52
CA VAL A 4 -13.00 1.33 8.43
C VAL A 4 -13.61 0.98 7.06
N LYS A 5 -14.18 -0.22 6.93
CA LYS A 5 -14.89 -0.66 5.72
C LYS A 5 -16.20 0.09 5.48
N ASP A 6 -16.94 0.40 6.54
CA ASP A 6 -18.18 1.18 6.43
C ASP A 6 -17.86 2.62 6.00
N PHE A 7 -16.81 3.22 6.57
CA PHE A 7 -16.33 4.53 6.14
C PHE A 7 -15.89 4.53 4.67
N LEU A 8 -15.10 3.54 4.25
CA LEU A 8 -14.65 3.45 2.85
C LEU A 8 -15.86 3.33 1.90
N LYS A 9 -16.86 2.53 2.26
CA LYS A 9 -18.08 2.36 1.47
C LYS A 9 -18.90 3.66 1.36
N GLU A 10 -19.06 4.38 2.47
CA GLU A 10 -19.72 5.69 2.49
C GLU A 10 -18.94 6.71 1.63
N LEU A 11 -17.62 6.72 1.75
CA LEU A 11 -16.73 7.58 0.96
C LEU A 11 -16.90 7.31 -0.54
N LEU A 12 -16.78 6.06 -0.96
CA LEU A 12 -16.91 5.65 -2.37
C LEU A 12 -18.32 5.91 -2.93
N THR A 13 -19.36 5.81 -2.09
CA THR A 13 -20.72 6.20 -2.49
C THR A 13 -20.82 7.71 -2.76
N SER A 14 -20.15 8.54 -1.95
CA SER A 14 -20.15 10.00 -2.09
C SER A 14 -19.18 10.54 -3.15
N ARG A 15 -18.16 9.74 -3.50
CA ARG A 15 -17.03 10.08 -4.36
C ARG A 15 -16.73 8.91 -5.30
N PRO A 16 -17.62 8.61 -6.25
CA PRO A 16 -17.46 7.45 -7.13
C PRO A 16 -16.21 7.54 -8.00
N GLU A 17 -15.68 8.73 -8.25
CA GLU A 17 -14.40 8.94 -8.96
C GLU A 17 -13.20 8.30 -8.26
N LEU A 18 -13.33 7.97 -6.97
CA LEU A 18 -12.28 7.31 -6.21
C LEU A 18 -12.26 5.78 -6.42
N HIS A 19 -13.32 5.20 -7.01
CA HIS A 19 -13.38 3.75 -7.26
C HIS A 19 -12.17 3.28 -8.07
N ASP A 20 -11.82 3.96 -9.16
CA ASP A 20 -10.71 3.58 -10.02
C ASP A 20 -9.38 3.47 -9.25
N PHE A 21 -9.19 4.27 -8.20
CA PHE A 21 -8.02 4.20 -7.34
C PHE A 21 -8.10 3.04 -6.35
N TYR A 22 -9.18 2.96 -5.56
CA TYR A 22 -9.32 1.94 -4.51
C TYR A 22 -9.55 0.52 -5.05
N ASP A 23 -10.05 0.39 -6.28
CA ASP A 23 -10.21 -0.88 -6.98
C ASP A 23 -8.94 -1.26 -7.79
N SER A 24 -7.92 -0.39 -7.84
CA SER A 24 -6.68 -0.65 -8.59
C SER A 24 -5.86 -1.79 -7.99
N GLU A 25 -5.11 -2.48 -8.85
CA GLU A 25 -4.17 -3.53 -8.44
C GLU A 25 -3.07 -2.96 -7.53
N GLN A 26 -2.58 -1.75 -7.82
CA GLN A 26 -1.58 -1.05 -6.99
C GLN A 26 -2.08 -0.79 -5.58
N TYR A 27 -3.33 -0.38 -5.40
CA TYR A 27 -3.89 -0.17 -4.08
C TYR A 27 -3.95 -1.49 -3.29
N GLN A 28 -4.45 -2.57 -3.89
CA GLN A 28 -4.47 -3.90 -3.27
C GLN A 28 -3.07 -4.40 -2.89
N LEU A 29 -2.08 -4.15 -3.74
CA LEU A 29 -0.68 -4.49 -3.47
C LEU A 29 -0.09 -3.62 -2.35
N SER A 30 -0.47 -2.34 -2.27
CA SER A 30 -0.07 -1.46 -1.17
C SER A 30 -0.63 -1.93 0.17
N GLU A 31 -1.89 -2.38 0.22
CA GLU A 31 -2.48 -2.99 1.42
C GLU A 31 -1.67 -4.21 1.87
N LYS A 32 -1.25 -5.06 0.92
CA LYS A 32 -0.40 -6.22 1.22
C LYS A 32 0.98 -5.81 1.74
N ILE A 33 1.59 -4.73 1.25
CA ILE A 33 2.84 -4.18 1.81
C ILE A 33 2.62 -3.76 3.26
N ILE A 34 1.56 -2.99 3.54
CA ILE A 34 1.21 -2.52 4.88
C ILE A 34 0.95 -3.70 5.82
N GLU A 35 0.23 -4.73 5.37
CA GLU A 35 -0.02 -5.94 6.17
C GLU A 35 1.28 -6.63 6.58
N ILE A 36 2.27 -6.73 5.67
CA ILE A 36 3.58 -7.32 5.98
C ILE A 36 4.32 -6.44 6.98
N MET A 37 4.29 -5.11 6.83
CA MET A 37 4.92 -4.19 7.77
C MET A 37 4.33 -4.31 9.18
N VAL A 38 3.00 -4.30 9.29
CA VAL A 38 2.28 -4.44 10.57
C VAL A 38 2.62 -5.79 11.23
N LYS A 39 2.63 -6.88 10.44
CA LYS A 39 2.98 -8.21 10.95
C LYS A 39 4.41 -8.26 11.53
N ASN A 40 5.32 -7.48 10.96
CA ASN A 40 6.72 -7.42 11.40
C ASN A 40 7.02 -6.22 12.32
N CYS A 41 6.00 -5.47 12.75
CA CYS A 41 6.13 -4.28 13.60
C CYS A 41 7.11 -3.23 13.03
N MET A 42 7.09 -3.02 11.71
CA MET A 42 7.99 -2.08 11.02
C MET A 42 7.28 -0.77 10.64
N THR A 43 8.03 0.34 10.68
CA THR A 43 7.61 1.63 10.10
C THR A 43 8.09 1.78 8.65
N GLU A 44 7.52 2.73 7.90
CA GLU A 44 7.92 3.03 6.53
C GLU A 44 9.42 3.38 6.43
N GLU A 45 9.98 4.11 7.39
CA GLU A 45 11.41 4.43 7.43
C GLU A 45 12.27 3.19 7.60
N GLN A 46 11.90 2.31 8.55
CA GLN A 46 12.62 1.07 8.80
C GLN A 46 12.55 0.14 7.58
N THR A 47 11.39 0.09 6.92
CA THR A 47 11.21 -0.73 5.73
C THR A 47 11.99 -0.19 4.54
N ALA A 48 12.00 1.13 4.32
CA ALA A 48 12.79 1.76 3.28
C ALA A 48 14.30 1.54 3.48
N GLU A 49 14.78 1.69 4.73
CA GLU A 49 16.18 1.42 5.10
C GLU A 49 16.54 -0.05 4.86
N LEU A 50 15.70 -0.99 5.31
CA LEU A 50 15.92 -2.42 5.15
C LEU A 50 15.97 -2.85 3.67
N LEU A 51 15.11 -2.27 2.83
CA LEU A 51 15.07 -2.54 1.39
C LEU A 51 16.16 -1.79 0.61
N ASN A 52 16.88 -0.88 1.27
CA ASN A 52 17.85 0.05 0.68
C ASN A 52 17.24 0.84 -0.50
N VAL A 53 16.10 1.48 -0.25
CA VAL A 53 15.37 2.33 -1.21
C VAL A 53 15.13 3.72 -0.62
N ASP A 54 14.83 4.69 -1.49
CA ASP A 54 14.44 6.03 -1.05
C ASP A 54 13.10 6.00 -0.29
N LEU A 55 13.00 6.76 0.80
CA LEU A 55 11.80 6.83 1.63
C LEU A 55 10.59 7.36 0.85
N ASN A 56 10.74 8.38 0.02
CA ASN A 56 9.61 8.92 -0.75
C ASN A 56 9.13 7.91 -1.78
N TYR A 57 10.04 7.16 -2.40
CA TYR A 57 9.67 6.05 -3.26
C TYR A 57 8.86 4.99 -2.50
N PHE A 58 9.29 4.62 -1.29
CA PHE A 58 8.56 3.65 -0.48
C PHE A 58 7.19 4.17 -0.02
N LEU A 59 7.08 5.45 0.36
CA LEU A 59 5.80 6.08 0.72
C LEU A 59 4.80 6.07 -0.44
N ARG A 60 5.28 6.28 -1.67
CA ARG A 60 4.43 6.19 -2.87
C ARG A 60 3.91 4.77 -3.07
N LEU A 61 4.77 3.76 -2.91
CA LEU A 61 4.35 2.35 -2.93
C LEU A 61 3.32 2.05 -1.84
N SER A 62 3.59 2.39 -0.58
CA SER A 62 2.69 2.10 0.54
C SER A 62 1.36 2.84 0.46
N SER A 63 1.28 3.92 -0.32
CA SER A 63 0.04 4.65 -0.60
C SER A 63 -0.79 4.10 -1.78
N GLY A 64 -0.25 3.19 -2.60
CA GLY A 64 -0.94 2.67 -3.78
C GLY A 64 -0.88 3.60 -5.01
N ASP A 65 0.20 4.38 -5.16
CA ASP A 65 0.43 5.25 -6.32
C ASP A 65 0.29 4.51 -7.67
N ASN A 66 -0.75 4.86 -8.43
CA ASN A 66 -1.10 4.24 -9.71
C ASN A 66 -0.13 4.57 -10.86
N THR A 67 0.82 5.48 -10.65
CA THR A 67 1.89 5.77 -11.61
C THR A 67 3.08 4.83 -11.50
N ILE A 68 3.15 4.02 -10.43
CA ILE A 68 4.17 2.99 -10.26
C ILE A 68 3.68 1.67 -10.88
N GLU A 69 4.58 0.99 -11.60
CA GLU A 69 4.25 -0.29 -12.23
C GLU A 69 4.01 -1.39 -11.20
N VAL A 70 3.03 -2.27 -11.48
CA VAL A 70 2.69 -3.44 -10.67
C VAL A 70 3.90 -4.37 -10.42
N SER A 71 4.85 -4.42 -11.35
CA SER A 71 6.10 -5.19 -11.23
C SER A 71 6.95 -4.73 -10.03
N GLU A 72 7.01 -3.42 -9.78
CA GLU A 72 7.77 -2.82 -8.69
C GLU A 72 7.16 -3.17 -7.33
N TYR A 73 5.83 -3.13 -7.22
CA TYR A 73 5.11 -3.58 -6.03
C TYR A 73 5.41 -5.05 -5.71
N ASN A 74 5.29 -5.92 -6.70
CA ASN A 74 5.55 -7.35 -6.54
C ASN A 74 7.01 -7.62 -6.15
N HIS A 75 7.96 -6.88 -6.70
CA HIS A 75 9.36 -6.96 -6.32
C HIS A 75 9.59 -6.61 -4.84
N VAL A 76 8.99 -5.51 -4.37
CA VAL A 76 9.07 -5.09 -2.96
C VAL A 76 8.41 -6.11 -2.04
N ILE A 77 7.22 -6.59 -2.36
CA ILE A 77 6.53 -7.64 -1.59
C ILE A 77 7.41 -8.90 -1.49
N ASN A 78 7.99 -9.34 -2.61
CA ASN A 78 8.86 -10.52 -2.62
C ASN A 78 10.10 -10.31 -1.73
N LYS A 79 10.70 -9.12 -1.72
CA LYS A 79 11.80 -8.82 -0.78
C LYS A 79 11.34 -8.89 0.67
N LEU A 80 10.21 -8.26 1.00
CA LEU A 80 9.67 -8.20 2.35
C LEU A 80 9.26 -9.57 2.90
N GLN A 81 8.86 -10.51 2.04
CA GLN A 81 8.52 -11.87 2.43
C GLN A 81 9.74 -12.77 2.71
N ASN A 82 10.92 -12.37 2.23
CA ASN A 82 12.18 -13.12 2.41
C ASN A 82 13.06 -12.55 3.54
N ILE A 83 12.49 -11.63 4.34
CA ILE A 83 13.06 -11.08 5.56
C ILE A 83 12.55 -11.92 6.74
#